data_AF-A0A6I1FGX7-F1
#
_entry.id   AF-A0A6I1FGX7-F1
#
_cell.length_a   1.000
_cell.length_b   1.000
_cell.length_c   1.000
_cell.angle_alpha   90.00
_cell.angle_beta   90.00
_cell.angle_gamma   90.00
#
_symmetry.space_group_name_H-M   'P 1'
#
loop_
_entity.id
_entity.type
_entity.pdbx_description
1 polymer ?
#
loop_
_entity_poly.entity_id
_entity_poly.type
_entity_poly.pdbx_seq_one_letter_code
_entity_poly.pdbx_strand_id
1 'polypeptide(L)'
;MVDHSHSDLHHTNDAVLETGKYICAEGAVKELQKGDHFPSCPKTAEPTTWRHAAHEHKTGEKVTETGRYVDEDGDHVDLKNGDTFPNCPKSGSPTAWKHADE
;
A
#
# COMPACT_ATOMS: atom_id res chain seq x y z
N MET A 1 14.76 -23.68 4.77
CA MET A 1 13.64 -22.99 4.09
C MET A 1 13.59 -21.61 4.70
N VAL A 2 14.03 -20.58 3.97
CA VAL A 2 13.97 -19.21 4.49
C VAL A 2 12.62 -18.69 4.05
N ASP A 3 11.66 -18.73 4.97
CA ASP A 3 10.33 -18.18 4.79
C ASP A 3 10.48 -16.67 4.62
N HIS A 4 10.60 -16.20 3.38
CA HIS A 4 10.64 -14.77 3.04
C HIS A 4 9.22 -14.21 3.10
N SER A 5 8.56 -14.36 4.25
CA SER A 5 7.42 -13.51 4.61
C SER A 5 8.00 -12.15 5.03
N HIS A 6 8.63 -11.44 4.10
CA HIS A 6 8.89 -10.01 4.26
C HIS A 6 7.51 -9.35 4.28
N SER A 7 7.03 -8.99 5.46
CA SER A 7 5.83 -8.16 5.55
C SER A 7 6.05 -6.91 4.71
N ASP A 8 5.26 -6.71 3.66
CA ASP A 8 5.26 -5.47 2.86
C ASP A 8 4.73 -4.26 3.65
N LEU A 9 4.31 -4.47 4.90
CA LEU A 9 3.87 -3.42 5.81
C LEU A 9 5.00 -3.11 6.81
N HIS A 10 5.52 -1.89 6.74
CA HIS A 10 6.61 -1.39 7.56
C HIS A 10 6.13 -0.27 8.48
N HIS A 11 6.81 -0.02 9.59
CA HIS A 11 6.51 1.06 10.53
C HIS A 11 7.56 2.16 10.46
N THR A 12 7.20 3.38 10.88
CA THR A 12 8.19 4.44 11.10
C THR A 12 9.36 3.95 11.96
N ASN A 13 10.57 4.32 11.55
CA ASN A 13 11.87 3.90 12.06
C ASN A 13 12.28 2.44 11.78
N ASP A 14 11.47 1.63 11.08
CA ASP A 14 11.96 0.36 10.54
C ASP A 14 13.08 0.62 9.51
N ALA A 15 14.02 -0.32 9.40
CA ALA A 15 15.05 -0.27 8.37
C ALA A 15 14.44 -0.60 6.99
N VAL A 16 14.76 0.21 5.99
CA VAL A 16 14.35 -0.03 4.60
C VAL A 16 15.22 -1.15 4.03
N LEU A 17 14.61 -2.29 3.73
CA LEU A 17 15.33 -3.48 3.23
C LEU A 17 15.47 -3.50 1.70
N GLU A 18 14.61 -2.76 1.00
CA GLU A 18 14.55 -2.66 -0.45
C GLU A 18 14.37 -1.20 -0.89
N THR A 19 15.10 -0.77 -1.91
CA THR A 19 14.90 0.56 -2.49
C THR A 19 13.63 0.56 -3.33
N GLY A 20 12.77 1.56 -3.15
CA GLY A 20 11.54 1.65 -3.92
C GLY A 20 10.65 2.81 -3.51
N LYS A 21 9.47 2.87 -4.14
CA LYS A 21 8.41 3.81 -3.76
C LYS A 21 7.55 3.17 -2.68
N TYR A 22 7.28 3.92 -1.63
CA TYR A 22 6.44 3.51 -0.52
C TYR A 22 5.33 4.51 -0.29
N ILE A 23 4.21 4.05 0.23
CA ILE A 23 3.00 4.84 0.48
C ILE A 23 2.69 4.78 1.98
N CYS A 24 2.59 5.93 2.67
CA CYS A 24 2.11 5.93 4.05
C CYS A 24 0.60 5.73 4.14
N ALA A 25 0.08 5.45 5.33
CA ALA A 25 -1.36 5.21 5.57
C ALA A 25 -2.29 6.32 5.03
N GLU A 26 -1.80 7.57 4.94
CA GLU A 26 -2.54 8.72 4.41
C GLU A 26 -2.40 8.89 2.88
N GLY A 27 -1.78 7.94 2.20
CA GLY A 27 -1.60 7.98 0.74
C GLY A 27 -0.52 8.93 0.26
N ALA A 28 0.50 9.22 1.08
CA ALA A 28 1.65 10.00 0.62
C ALA A 28 2.73 9.06 0.10
N VAL A 29 3.17 9.29 -1.14
CA VAL A 29 4.22 8.49 -1.77
C VAL A 29 5.59 9.08 -1.47
N LYS A 30 6.56 8.23 -1.15
CA LYS A 30 7.97 8.61 -0.98
C LYS A 30 8.89 7.52 -1.54
N GLU A 31 9.92 7.94 -2.27
CA GLU A 31 11.01 7.04 -2.65
C GLU A 31 12.00 6.91 -1.49
N LEU A 32 12.32 5.68 -1.11
CA LEU A 32 13.21 5.33 -0.01
C LEU A 32 14.33 4.43 -0.50
N GLN A 33 15.52 4.59 0.08
CA GLN A 33 16.68 3.78 -0.29
C GLN A 33 16.94 2.68 0.74
N LYS A 34 17.39 1.53 0.27
CA LYS A 34 17.86 0.45 1.15
C LYS A 34 18.92 0.96 2.12
N GLY A 35 18.72 0.69 3.41
CA GLY A 35 19.58 1.16 4.50
C GLY A 35 19.11 2.44 5.17
N ASP A 36 18.12 3.15 4.60
CA ASP A 36 17.42 4.23 5.30
C ASP A 36 16.51 3.67 6.41
N HIS A 37 15.84 4.59 7.11
CA HIS A 37 14.69 4.27 7.96
C HIS A 37 13.41 4.88 7.39
N PHE A 38 12.29 4.17 7.55
CA PHE A 38 10.98 4.70 7.19
C PHE A 38 10.66 5.95 8.03
N PRO A 39 10.35 7.10 7.43
CA PRO A 39 10.09 8.32 8.18
C PRO A 39 8.66 8.38 8.74
N SER A 40 8.33 9.44 9.49
CA SER A 40 6.93 9.83 9.72
C SER A 40 6.23 10.17 8.40
N CYS A 41 4.89 10.06 8.36
CA CYS A 41 4.13 10.34 7.14
C CYS A 41 4.28 11.81 6.71
N PRO A 42 4.65 12.12 5.46
CA PRO A 42 4.84 13.49 4.99
C PRO A 42 3.59 14.39 5.09
N LYS A 43 2.39 13.79 5.11
CA LYS A 43 1.12 14.53 5.19
C LYS A 43 0.77 14.98 6.62
N THR A 44 1.07 14.14 7.61
CA THR A 44 0.66 14.39 9.02
C THR A 44 1.82 14.70 9.94
N ALA A 45 3.06 14.43 9.52
CA ALA A 45 4.27 14.43 10.35
C ALA A 45 4.24 13.45 11.54
N GLU A 46 3.24 12.57 11.61
CA GLU A 46 3.07 11.57 12.68
C GLU A 46 3.65 10.20 12.27
N PRO A 47 4.01 9.34 13.24
CA PRO A 47 4.37 7.94 12.98
C PRO A 47 3.26 7.21 12.22
N THR A 48 3.66 6.33 11.30
CA THR A 48 2.73 5.69 10.37
C THR A 48 3.21 4.30 9.95
N THR A 49 2.38 3.61 9.17
CA THR A 49 2.81 2.44 8.40
C THR A 49 3.10 2.83 6.95
N TRP A 50 3.99 2.09 6.33
CA TRP A 50 4.41 2.24 4.94
C TRP A 50 4.24 0.93 4.19
N ARG A 51 3.74 1.02 2.96
CA ARG A 51 3.62 -0.13 2.06
C ARG A 51 4.34 0.13 0.76
N HIS A 52 4.96 -0.90 0.19
CA HIS A 52 5.56 -0.75 -1.13
C HIS A 52 4.48 -0.45 -2.19
N ALA A 53 4.72 0.53 -3.06
CA ALA A 53 3.71 1.00 -4.02
C ALA A 53 3.31 -0.07 -5.05
N ALA A 54 4.18 -1.05 -5.30
CA ALA A 54 3.90 -2.16 -6.21
C ALA A 54 3.12 -3.32 -5.54
N HIS A 55 2.74 -3.19 -4.26
CA HIS A 55 2.00 -4.22 -3.55
C HIS A 55 0.59 -4.41 -4.13
N GLU A 56 0.19 -5.66 -4.25
CA GLU A 56 -1.16 -6.07 -4.67
C GLU A 56 -2.00 -6.41 -3.46
N HIS A 57 -3.20 -5.84 -3.39
CA HIS A 57 -4.22 -6.20 -2.42
C HIS A 57 -5.27 -7.10 -3.05
N LYS A 58 -5.94 -7.90 -2.24
CA LYS A 58 -7.07 -8.74 -2.65
C LYS A 58 -8.36 -8.19 -2.08
N THR A 59 -9.43 -8.46 -2.80
CA THR A 59 -10.79 -8.31 -2.28
C THR A 59 -10.92 -8.87 -0.86
N GLY A 60 -11.56 -8.11 0.02
CA GLY A 60 -11.81 -8.50 1.41
C GLY A 60 -10.66 -8.15 2.36
N GLU A 61 -9.48 -7.79 1.84
CA GLU A 61 -8.39 -7.27 2.68
C GLU A 61 -8.71 -5.88 3.22
N LYS A 62 -8.02 -5.52 4.30
CA LYS A 62 -8.08 -4.17 4.86
C LYS A 62 -7.15 -3.25 4.10
N VAL A 63 -7.68 -2.08 3.75
CA VAL A 63 -6.93 -1.00 3.11
C VAL A 63 -5.95 -0.43 4.14
N THR A 64 -4.66 -0.47 3.84
CA THR A 64 -3.60 0.03 4.73
C THR A 64 -3.13 1.42 4.35
N GLU A 65 -3.38 1.85 3.12
CA GLU A 65 -3.01 3.16 2.58
C GLU A 65 -4.21 3.82 1.89
N THR A 66 -4.51 5.06 2.25
CA THR A 66 -5.59 5.79 1.58
C THR A 66 -5.16 6.13 0.15
N GLY A 67 -6.03 5.91 -0.83
CA GLY A 67 -5.70 6.26 -2.20
C GLY A 67 -6.69 5.77 -3.24
N ARG A 68 -6.33 6.01 -4.49
CA ARG A 68 -7.04 5.47 -5.64
C ARG A 68 -6.41 4.15 -6.03
N TYR A 69 -7.25 3.14 -6.22
CA TYR A 69 -6.86 1.80 -6.61
C TYR A 69 -7.48 1.44 -7.95
N VAL A 70 -6.80 0.56 -8.67
CA VAL A 70 -7.23 0.00 -9.95
C VAL A 70 -7.25 -1.52 -9.86
N ASP A 71 -8.31 -2.14 -10.38
CA ASP A 71 -8.40 -3.60 -10.49
C ASP A 71 -7.79 -4.13 -11.80
N GLU A 72 -7.79 -5.45 -11.97
CA GLU A 72 -7.28 -6.13 -13.17
C GLU A 72 -8.06 -5.77 -14.45
N ASP A 73 -9.30 -5.32 -14.32
CA ASP A 73 -10.18 -4.88 -15.42
C ASP A 73 -10.02 -3.38 -15.76
N GLY A 74 -9.18 -2.67 -15.01
CA GLY A 74 -8.93 -1.23 -15.17
C GLY A 74 -9.97 -0.33 -14.51
N ASP A 75 -10.87 -0.87 -13.69
CA ASP A 75 -11.82 -0.07 -12.91
C ASP A 75 -11.15 0.53 -11.68
N HIS A 76 -11.55 1.76 -11.35
CA HIS A 76 -10.92 2.53 -10.29
C HIS A 76 -11.86 2.74 -9.10
N VAL A 77 -11.30 2.71 -7.89
CA VAL A 77 -12.01 3.00 -6.64
C VAL A 77 -11.14 3.86 -5.73
N ASP A 78 -11.76 4.82 -5.05
CA ASP A 78 -11.10 5.63 -4.02
C ASP A 78 -11.41 5.01 -2.65
N LEU A 79 -10.38 4.57 -1.93
CA LEU A 79 -10.50 3.89 -0.64
C LEU A 79 -9.69 4.61 0.43
N LYS A 80 -10.15 4.53 1.68
CA LYS A 80 -9.47 5.09 2.85
C LYS A 80 -8.86 3.99 3.71
N ASN A 81 -7.82 4.33 4.46
CA ASN A 81 -7.27 3.45 5.48
C ASN A 81 -8.39 2.91 6.39
N GLY A 82 -8.41 1.59 6.60
CA GLY A 82 -9.41 0.88 7.40
C GLY A 82 -10.63 0.38 6.62
N ASP A 83 -10.85 0.87 5.39
CA ASP A 83 -11.84 0.31 4.48
C ASP A 83 -11.50 -1.15 4.11
N THR A 84 -12.42 -1.79 3.39
CA THR A 84 -12.24 -3.15 2.89
C THR A 84 -12.25 -3.11 1.36
N PHE A 85 -11.29 -3.77 0.72
CA PHE A 85 -11.25 -3.86 -0.74
C PHE A 85 -12.51 -4.55 -1.28
N PRO A 86 -13.28 -3.91 -2.17
CA PRO A 86 -14.50 -4.50 -2.72
C PRO A 86 -14.19 -5.57 -3.77
N ASN A 87 -15.22 -6.31 -4.18
CA ASN A 87 -15.17 -7.10 -5.42
C ASN A 87 -15.03 -6.16 -6.64
N CYS A 88 -14.57 -6.71 -7.77
CA CYS A 88 -14.55 -6.00 -9.06
C CYS A 88 -15.93 -5.37 -9.36
N PRO A 89 -16.03 -4.06 -9.62
CA PRO A 89 -17.31 -3.36 -9.84
C PRO A 89 -18.09 -3.86 -11.05
N LYS A 90 -17.40 -4.35 -12.09
CA LYS A 90 -18.03 -4.87 -13.32
C LYS A 90 -18.57 -6.28 -13.14
N SER A 91 -17.78 -7.17 -12.56
CA SER A 91 -18.10 -8.61 -12.51
C SER A 91 -18.72 -9.05 -11.18
N GLY A 92 -18.57 -8.25 -10.12
CA GLY A 92 -18.95 -8.62 -8.75
C GLY A 92 -18.11 -9.76 -8.15
N SER A 93 -17.03 -10.19 -8.83
CA SER A 93 -16.16 -11.27 -8.38
C SER A 93 -14.92 -10.75 -7.64
N PRO A 94 -14.26 -11.59 -6.81
CA PRO A 94 -12.99 -11.21 -6.19
C PRO A 94 -11.93 -10.87 -7.23
N THR A 95 -11.20 -9.79 -7.00
CA THR A 95 -10.11 -9.29 -7.86
C THR A 95 -8.90 -8.83 -7.03
N ALA A 96 -7.79 -8.61 -7.71
CA ALA A 96 -6.62 -7.92 -7.18
C ALA A 96 -6.71 -6.41 -7.43
N TRP A 97 -6.24 -5.62 -6.47
CA TRP A 97 -6.20 -4.17 -6.50
C TRP A 97 -4.77 -3.68 -6.37
N LYS A 98 -4.38 -2.76 -7.24
CA LYS A 98 -3.10 -2.04 -7.16
C LYS A 98 -3.38 -0.59 -6.88
N HIS A 99 -2.45 0.08 -6.19
CA HIS A 99 -2.50 1.53 -6.15
C HIS A 99 -2.39 2.06 -7.57
N ALA A 100 -3.31 2.92 -7.99
CA ALA A 100 -3.22 3.53 -9.30
C ALA A 100 -2.02 4.49 -9.30
N ASP A 101 -1.08 4.29 -10.22
CA ASP A 101 -0.08 5.31 -10.54
C ASP A 101 -0.82 6.56 -11.07
N GLU A 102 -0.44 7.75 -10.57
CA GLU A 102 -0.98 9.04 -11.02
C GLU A 102 -0.50 9.40 -12.43
#